data_AF-A0ABD5Z6K2-F1
#
_entry.id   AF-A0ABD5Z6K2-F1
#
_cell.length_a   1.000
_cell.length_b   1.000
_cell.length_c   1.000
_cell.angle_alpha   90.00
_cell.angle_beta   90.00
_cell.angle_gamma   90.00
#
_symmetry.space_group_name_H-M   'P 1'
#
loop_
_entity.id
_entity.type
_entity.pdbx_description
1 polymer ?
#
loop_
_entity_poly.entity_id
_entity_poly.type
_entity_poly.pdbx_seq_one_letter_code
_entity_poly.pdbx_strand_id
1 'polypeptide(L)'
;MEWEDYRDVIQSAEYRYNVPALFAHPEAFHAFLDDLAEPFSPDEVDKVAGIDALGFVPGACLARELDAGFVAVRKGGKLPIAEEYRISEDLVDYTGEEKTLELDVRMVEAGCRVVVVDDWIETASQMTAAINLLERAGAEIKGIAVLGAEENETPLRLEEKYGVHSVRPWHEMGEPEREQRDSERTE
;
A
#
# COMPACT_ATOMS: atom_id res chain seq x y z
N MET A 1 4.24 -5.41 17.13
CA MET A 1 3.06 -5.61 18.01
C MET A 1 2.30 -6.82 17.47
N GLU A 2 1.40 -7.48 18.20
CA GLU A 2 0.64 -8.59 17.60
C GLU A 2 -0.51 -8.06 16.72
N TRP A 3 -0.97 -8.85 15.74
CA TRP A 3 -2.03 -8.42 14.81
C TRP A 3 -3.34 -8.06 15.54
N GLU A 4 -3.69 -8.79 16.59
CA GLU A 4 -4.90 -8.57 17.38
C GLU A 4 -4.94 -7.15 17.97
N ASP A 5 -3.80 -6.62 18.41
CA ASP A 5 -3.71 -5.28 18.97
C ASP A 5 -3.99 -4.21 17.90
N TYR A 6 -3.44 -4.39 16.69
CA TYR A 6 -3.77 -3.53 15.55
C TYR A 6 -5.25 -3.59 15.20
N ARG A 7 -5.80 -4.81 15.14
CA ARG A 7 -7.21 -5.06 14.81
C ARG A 7 -8.17 -4.35 15.76
N ASP A 8 -7.85 -4.32 17.06
CA ASP A 8 -8.65 -3.65 18.07
C ASP A 8 -8.69 -2.12 17.89
N VAL A 9 -7.62 -1.52 17.36
CA VAL A 9 -7.57 -0.08 17.07
C VAL A 9 -8.33 0.27 15.78
N ILE A 10 -8.25 -0.59 14.76
CA ILE A 10 -8.80 -0.33 13.41
C ILE A 10 -10.22 -0.88 13.20
N GLN A 11 -10.92 -1.25 14.27
CA GLN A 11 -12.28 -1.79 14.24
C GLN A 11 -13.19 -1.01 13.28
N SER A 12 -13.95 -1.74 12.45
CA SER A 12 -14.62 -1.20 11.27
C SER A 12 -16.06 -0.77 11.51
N ALA A 13 -16.53 0.11 10.63
CA ALA A 13 -17.95 0.18 10.27
C ALA A 13 -18.19 -0.84 9.14
N GLU A 14 -18.83 -1.96 9.46
CA GLU A 14 -19.39 -3.05 8.62
C GLU A 14 -18.55 -3.67 7.46
N TYR A 15 -17.66 -2.95 6.74
CA TYR A 15 -17.07 -3.44 5.48
C TYR A 15 -15.58 -3.14 5.21
N ARG A 16 -14.89 -2.28 5.98
CA ARG A 16 -13.44 -1.99 5.79
C ARG A 16 -12.77 -1.57 7.09
N TYR A 17 -11.51 -1.96 7.30
CA TYR A 17 -10.70 -1.50 8.43
C TYR A 17 -10.43 0.00 8.38
N ASN A 18 -10.57 0.68 9.51
CA ASN A 18 -10.27 2.11 9.64
C ASN A 18 -8.78 2.30 9.93
N VAL A 19 -7.91 2.04 8.94
CA VAL A 19 -6.44 2.17 9.09
C VAL A 19 -6.00 3.53 9.67
N PRO A 20 -6.60 4.67 9.29
CA PRO A 20 -6.25 5.97 9.90
C PRO A 20 -6.42 6.04 11.42
N ALA A 21 -7.19 5.13 12.04
CA ALA A 21 -7.27 5.03 13.49
C ALA A 21 -5.91 4.74 14.12
N LEU A 22 -5.03 3.97 13.47
CA LEU A 22 -3.65 3.75 13.94
C LEU A 22 -2.92 5.07 14.10
N PHE A 23 -3.04 5.98 13.14
CA PHE A 23 -2.32 7.25 13.12
C PHE A 23 -2.70 8.17 14.28
N ALA A 24 -3.88 7.97 14.87
CA ALA A 24 -4.36 8.73 16.02
C ALA A 24 -3.87 8.18 17.38
N HIS A 25 -3.32 6.96 17.41
CA HIS A 25 -2.86 6.28 18.62
C HIS A 25 -1.34 6.14 18.59
N PRO A 26 -0.58 6.95 19.37
CA PRO A 26 0.88 7.04 19.22
C PRO A 26 1.60 5.69 19.31
N GLU A 27 1.27 4.86 20.30
CA GLU A 27 1.89 3.54 20.48
C GLU A 27 1.62 2.64 19.28
N ALA A 28 0.38 2.62 18.79
CA ALA A 28 0.01 1.81 17.63
C ALA A 28 0.62 2.32 16.34
N PHE A 29 0.72 3.64 16.17
CA PHE A 29 1.34 4.24 15.01
C PHE A 29 2.85 3.95 14.95
N HIS A 30 3.57 4.10 16.07
CA HIS A 30 5.00 3.82 16.11
C HIS A 30 5.30 2.35 15.80
N ALA A 31 4.60 1.44 16.45
CA ALA A 31 4.77 0.02 16.17
C ALA A 31 4.39 -0.35 14.73
N PHE A 32 3.33 0.27 14.17
CA PHE A 32 2.97 0.06 12.77
C PHE A 32 4.10 0.47 11.83
N LEU A 33 4.75 1.61 12.07
CA LEU A 33 5.87 2.06 11.26
C LEU A 33 7.09 1.14 11.40
N ASP A 34 7.44 0.76 12.64
CA ASP A 34 8.55 -0.16 12.91
C ASP A 34 8.32 -1.52 12.21
N ASP A 35 7.13 -2.09 12.35
CA ASP A 35 6.76 -3.37 11.73
C ASP A 35 6.73 -3.23 10.19
N LEU A 36 6.26 -2.11 9.64
CA LEU A 36 6.22 -1.87 8.19
C LEU A 36 7.63 -1.73 7.58
N ALA A 37 8.59 -1.21 8.34
CA ALA A 37 9.96 -0.97 7.89
C ALA A 37 10.87 -2.20 7.98
N GLU A 38 10.54 -3.16 8.86
CA GLU A 38 11.36 -4.32 9.20
C GLU A 38 12.09 -5.02 8.03
N PRO A 39 11.44 -5.33 6.88
CA PRO A 39 12.08 -6.11 5.83
C PRO A 39 12.99 -5.27 4.92
N PHE A 40 13.02 -3.94 5.05
CA PHE A 40 13.72 -3.05 4.14
C PHE A 40 15.00 -2.49 4.75
N SER A 41 16.09 -2.52 3.97
CA SER A 41 17.36 -1.93 4.37
C SER A 41 17.56 -0.54 3.74
N PRO A 42 18.08 0.46 4.48
CA PRO A 42 18.44 1.77 3.92
C PRO A 42 19.38 1.69 2.71
N ASP A 43 20.28 0.70 2.68
CA ASP A 43 21.23 0.54 1.57
C ASP A 43 20.57 -0.02 0.30
N GLU A 44 19.33 -0.52 0.37
CA GLU A 44 18.62 -1.23 -0.69
C GLU A 44 17.49 -0.42 -1.34
N VAL A 45 17.11 0.71 -0.76
CA VAL A 45 15.95 1.52 -1.16
C VAL A 45 16.37 2.97 -1.42
N ASP A 46 16.13 3.45 -2.64
CA ASP A 46 16.44 4.84 -2.99
C ASP A 46 15.23 5.76 -2.80
N LYS A 47 14.01 5.21 -2.99
CA LYS A 47 12.75 5.93 -2.79
C LYS A 47 11.65 5.04 -2.23
N VAL A 48 10.73 5.66 -1.49
CA VAL A 48 9.45 5.07 -1.11
C VAL A 48 8.33 5.79 -1.87
N ALA A 49 7.51 5.03 -2.59
CA ALA A 49 6.36 5.53 -3.30
C ALA A 49 5.09 5.30 -2.48
N GLY A 50 4.44 6.37 -2.01
CA GLY A 50 3.14 6.27 -1.35
C GLY A 50 2.00 6.49 -2.34
N ILE A 51 0.92 5.71 -2.20
CA ILE A 51 -0.30 5.87 -3.03
C ILE A 51 -1.33 6.77 -2.31
N ASP A 52 -1.98 7.65 -3.08
CA ASP A 52 -2.90 8.67 -2.57
C ASP A 52 -4.19 8.07 -1.94
N ALA A 53 -4.60 8.45 -0.74
CA ALA A 53 -3.93 9.35 0.21
C ALA A 53 -3.29 8.60 1.38
N LEU A 54 -3.85 7.43 1.73
CA LEU A 54 -3.56 6.77 3.00
C LEU A 54 -2.18 6.14 3.02
N GLY A 55 -1.64 5.74 1.86
CA GLY A 55 -0.24 5.33 1.72
C GLY A 55 0.77 6.46 1.93
N PHE A 56 0.38 7.74 1.85
CA PHE A 56 1.32 8.85 2.00
C PHE A 56 1.87 8.98 3.42
N VAL A 57 1.04 8.77 4.44
CA VAL A 57 1.44 8.91 5.84
C VAL A 57 2.52 7.89 6.22
N PRO A 58 2.27 6.57 6.11
CA PRO A 58 3.31 5.58 6.36
C PRO A 58 4.46 5.65 5.36
N GLY A 59 4.18 5.91 4.07
CA GLY A 59 5.23 5.96 3.05
C GLY A 59 6.24 7.09 3.29
N ALA A 60 5.79 8.26 3.74
CA ALA A 60 6.71 9.37 4.08
C ALA A 60 7.52 9.09 5.36
N CYS A 61 6.92 8.42 6.35
CA CYS A 61 7.62 7.97 7.55
C CYS A 61 8.70 6.92 7.21
N LEU A 62 8.34 5.92 6.41
CA LEU A 62 9.25 4.87 5.97
C LEU A 62 10.40 5.44 5.12
N ALA A 63 10.12 6.39 4.22
CA ALA A 63 11.15 7.09 3.46
C ALA A 63 12.19 7.73 4.39
N ARG A 64 11.74 8.38 5.46
CA ARG A 64 12.62 8.99 6.46
C ARG A 64 13.45 7.94 7.20
N GLU A 65 12.83 6.84 7.62
CA GLU A 65 13.51 5.77 8.36
C GLU A 65 14.58 5.07 7.51
N LEU A 66 14.34 4.94 6.21
CA LEU A 66 15.26 4.34 5.24
C LEU A 66 16.28 5.33 4.65
N ASP A 67 16.31 6.59 5.09
CA ASP A 67 17.12 7.67 4.47
C ASP A 67 16.91 7.79 2.95
N ALA A 68 15.67 7.55 2.50
CA ALA A 68 15.26 7.50 1.10
C ALA A 68 14.43 8.73 0.69
N GLY A 69 14.28 8.94 -0.62
CA GLY A 69 13.35 9.94 -1.15
C GLY A 69 11.89 9.48 -1.04
N PHE A 70 10.94 10.41 -1.01
CA PHE A 70 9.51 10.08 -1.10
C PHE A 70 8.93 10.47 -2.46
N VAL A 71 8.12 9.60 -3.05
CA VAL A 71 7.41 9.81 -4.32
C VAL A 71 5.91 9.66 -4.10
N ALA A 72 5.14 10.66 -4.50
CA ALA A 72 3.68 10.62 -4.41
C ALA A 72 3.06 10.11 -5.71
N VAL A 73 2.41 8.95 -5.68
CA VAL A 73 1.52 8.48 -6.75
C VAL A 73 0.11 9.01 -6.47
N ARG A 74 -0.40 9.88 -7.35
CA ARG A 74 -1.59 10.70 -7.07
C ARG A 74 -2.81 10.26 -7.83
N LYS A 75 -4.01 10.54 -7.29
CA LYS A 75 -5.24 10.42 -8.08
C LYS A 75 -5.26 11.45 -9.22
N GLY A 76 -5.91 11.07 -10.32
CA GLY A 76 -6.05 11.89 -11.53
C GLY A 76 -6.47 13.33 -11.25
N GLY A 77 -5.79 14.29 -11.91
CA GLY A 77 -6.07 15.72 -11.80
C GLY A 77 -5.67 16.36 -10.47
N LYS A 78 -4.96 15.65 -9.58
CA LYS A 78 -4.48 16.21 -8.29
C LYS A 78 -3.00 16.60 -8.33
N LEU A 79 -2.26 16.22 -9.37
CA LEU A 79 -0.83 16.47 -9.46
C LEU A 79 -0.53 17.83 -10.13
N PRO A 80 0.02 18.84 -9.41
CA PRO A 80 0.20 20.20 -9.92
C PRO A 80 1.48 20.33 -10.76
N ILE A 81 1.52 19.64 -11.90
CA ILE A 81 2.66 19.60 -12.82
C ILE A 81 2.23 19.92 -14.26
N ALA A 82 3.18 20.26 -15.10
CA ALA A 82 2.96 20.41 -16.54
C ALA A 82 2.70 19.04 -17.20
N GLU A 83 1.82 19.01 -18.22
CA GLU A 83 1.33 17.78 -18.84
C GLU A 83 2.45 16.94 -19.47
N GLU A 84 3.52 17.56 -19.96
CA GLU A 84 4.66 16.87 -20.58
C GLU A 84 5.45 15.97 -19.60
N TYR A 85 5.28 16.17 -18.29
CA TYR A 85 5.92 15.35 -17.26
C TYR A 85 4.97 14.35 -16.61
N ARG A 86 3.68 14.37 -17.00
CA ARG A 86 2.66 13.49 -16.43
C ARG A 86 2.60 12.18 -17.19
N ILE A 87 2.60 11.08 -16.44
CA ILE A 87 2.14 9.79 -16.92
C ILE A 87 0.96 9.33 -16.07
N SER A 88 0.00 8.67 -16.73
CA SER A 88 -1.24 8.21 -16.10
C SER A 88 -1.47 6.73 -16.38
N GLU A 89 -2.20 6.09 -15.47
CA GLU A 89 -2.63 4.69 -15.54
C GLU A 89 -4.06 4.60 -14.99
N ASP A 90 -4.96 4.04 -15.81
CA ASP A 90 -6.35 3.83 -15.43
C ASP A 90 -6.54 2.48 -14.74
N LEU A 91 -7.48 2.43 -13.81
CA LEU A 91 -7.85 1.22 -13.07
C LEU A 91 -9.35 1.21 -12.77
N VAL A 92 -9.85 0.02 -12.43
CA VAL A 92 -11.18 -0.15 -11.83
C VAL A 92 -10.97 -0.56 -10.38
N ASP A 93 -11.60 0.16 -9.46
CA ASP A 93 -11.49 -0.16 -8.04
C ASP A 93 -12.46 -1.29 -7.61
N TYR A 94 -12.49 -1.59 -6.31
CA TYR A 94 -13.34 -2.65 -5.77
C TYR A 94 -14.85 -2.37 -5.87
N THR A 95 -15.26 -1.11 -6.07
CA THR A 95 -16.68 -0.73 -6.26
C THR A 95 -17.10 -0.79 -7.73
N GLY A 96 -16.14 -0.99 -8.65
CA GLY A 96 -16.38 -0.99 -10.09
C GLY A 96 -16.24 0.41 -10.72
N GLU A 97 -15.77 1.40 -9.97
CA GLU A 97 -15.55 2.76 -10.48
C GLU A 97 -14.22 2.87 -11.22
N GLU A 98 -14.23 3.53 -12.38
CA GLU A 98 -13.02 3.91 -13.09
C GLU A 98 -12.30 5.03 -12.34
N LYS A 99 -10.99 4.84 -12.12
CA LYS A 99 -10.09 5.79 -11.49
C LYS A 99 -8.80 5.88 -12.29
N THR A 100 -8.08 6.96 -12.09
CA THR A 100 -6.77 7.19 -12.72
C THR A 100 -5.75 7.52 -11.64
N LEU A 101 -4.56 6.94 -11.75
CA LEU A 101 -3.37 7.38 -11.02
C LEU A 101 -2.44 8.17 -11.95
N GLU A 102 -1.68 9.09 -11.37
CA GLU A 102 -0.75 9.98 -12.02
C GLU A 102 0.60 10.02 -11.28
N LEU A 103 1.67 10.14 -12.05
CA LEU A 103 3.03 10.30 -11.55
C LEU A 103 3.77 11.40 -12.34
N ASP A 104 4.61 12.18 -11.66
CA ASP A 104 5.60 13.04 -12.31
C ASP A 104 6.81 12.17 -12.67
N VAL A 105 7.02 11.94 -13.96
CA VAL A 105 8.07 11.03 -14.47
C VAL A 105 9.47 11.41 -13.99
N ARG A 106 9.72 12.67 -13.62
CA ARG A 106 11.04 13.15 -13.16
C ARG A 106 11.34 12.74 -11.72
N MET A 107 10.37 12.23 -10.98
CA MET A 107 10.55 11.82 -9.58
C MET A 107 11.27 10.47 -9.46
N VAL A 108 11.41 9.75 -10.57
CA VAL A 108 12.04 8.44 -10.65
C VAL A 108 13.13 8.50 -11.70
N GLU A 109 14.33 8.06 -11.32
CA GLU A 109 15.45 7.89 -12.24
C GLU A 109 15.52 6.43 -12.69
N ALA A 110 16.11 6.18 -13.86
CA ALA A 110 16.28 4.82 -14.35
C ALA A 110 17.13 3.97 -13.39
N GLY A 111 16.61 2.80 -12.99
CA GLY A 111 17.23 1.91 -12.02
C GLY A 111 17.02 2.32 -10.55
N CYS A 112 16.22 3.35 -10.29
CA CYS A 112 15.87 3.76 -8.93
C CYS A 112 15.14 2.62 -8.20
N ARG A 113 15.63 2.22 -7.04
CA ARG A 113 15.08 1.12 -6.25
C ARG A 113 13.94 1.65 -5.37
N VAL A 114 12.74 1.14 -5.58
CA VAL A 114 11.52 1.70 -4.99
C VAL A 114 10.75 0.66 -4.18
N VAL A 115 10.38 1.03 -2.95
CA VAL A 115 9.34 0.32 -2.17
C VAL A 115 8.02 1.05 -2.35
N VAL A 116 6.93 0.31 -2.60
CA VAL A 116 5.59 0.88 -2.79
C VAL A 116 4.76 0.66 -1.53
N VAL A 117 4.10 1.71 -1.05
CA VAL A 117 3.35 1.71 0.21
C VAL A 117 1.91 2.15 -0.03
N ASP A 118 0.98 1.37 0.51
CA ASP A 118 -0.44 1.74 0.64
C ASP A 118 -0.96 1.29 2.02
N ASP A 119 -2.21 1.61 2.33
CA ASP A 119 -2.83 1.16 3.59
C ASP A 119 -3.21 -0.32 3.56
N TRP A 120 -3.87 -0.76 2.48
CA TRP A 120 -4.42 -2.10 2.34
C TRP A 120 -4.54 -2.55 0.88
N ILE A 121 -4.38 -3.84 0.60
CA ILE A 121 -4.57 -4.41 -0.75
C ILE A 121 -5.86 -5.24 -0.82
N GLU A 122 -6.86 -4.76 -1.56
CA GLU A 122 -8.13 -5.48 -1.81
C GLU A 122 -8.06 -6.32 -3.11
N THR A 123 -8.19 -5.64 -4.25
CA THR A 123 -8.21 -6.23 -5.60
C THR A 123 -6.86 -6.11 -6.32
N ALA A 124 -5.85 -5.58 -5.64
CA ALA A 124 -4.55 -5.21 -6.20
C ALA A 124 -4.56 -4.19 -7.35
N SER A 125 -5.71 -3.68 -7.80
CA SER A 125 -5.80 -2.83 -8.99
C SER A 125 -5.05 -1.50 -8.83
N GLN A 126 -5.22 -0.84 -7.68
CA GLN A 126 -4.54 0.42 -7.37
C GLN A 126 -3.02 0.23 -7.23
N MET A 127 -2.59 -0.82 -6.52
CA MET A 127 -1.18 -1.16 -6.36
C MET A 127 -0.52 -1.49 -7.71
N THR A 128 -1.19 -2.28 -8.55
CA THR A 128 -0.72 -2.62 -9.90
C THR A 128 -0.57 -1.38 -10.77
N ALA A 129 -1.55 -0.47 -10.74
CA ALA A 129 -1.48 0.76 -11.52
C ALA A 129 -0.33 1.67 -11.07
N ALA A 130 -0.10 1.78 -9.76
CA ALA A 130 1.03 2.53 -9.21
C ALA A 130 2.37 1.93 -9.63
N ILE A 131 2.51 0.61 -9.55
CA ILE A 131 3.72 -0.12 -9.99
C ILE A 131 3.97 0.10 -11.49
N ASN A 132 2.94 -0.01 -12.33
CA ASN A 132 3.08 0.22 -13.77
C ASN A 132 3.61 1.63 -14.06
N LEU A 133 3.12 2.66 -13.36
CA LEU A 133 3.62 4.03 -13.49
C LEU A 133 5.09 4.14 -13.09
N LEU A 134 5.47 3.55 -11.96
CA LEU A 134 6.84 3.59 -11.44
C LEU A 134 7.81 2.86 -12.38
N GLU A 135 7.47 1.65 -12.84
CA GLU A 135 8.26 0.88 -13.80
C GLU A 135 8.41 1.63 -15.14
N ARG A 136 7.32 2.25 -15.64
CA ARG A 136 7.36 3.09 -16.86
C ARG A 136 8.24 4.33 -16.68
N ALA A 137 8.37 4.86 -15.46
CA ALA A 137 9.30 5.93 -15.12
C ALA A 137 10.75 5.43 -14.88
N GLY A 138 10.96 4.11 -14.88
CA GLY A 138 12.27 3.48 -14.79
C GLY A 138 12.64 2.90 -13.42
N ALA A 139 11.69 2.79 -12.49
CA ALA A 139 11.92 2.18 -11.17
C ALA A 139 12.18 0.68 -11.26
N GLU A 140 12.99 0.17 -10.33
CA GLU A 140 13.06 -1.23 -9.94
C GLU A 140 12.28 -1.41 -8.63
N ILE A 141 11.17 -2.16 -8.67
CA ILE A 141 10.36 -2.39 -7.47
C ILE A 141 11.07 -3.42 -6.57
N LYS A 142 11.37 -3.03 -5.33
CA LYS A 142 12.03 -3.86 -4.32
C LYS A 142 11.08 -4.53 -3.35
N GLY A 143 9.85 -4.07 -3.30
CA GLY A 143 8.82 -4.64 -2.45
C GLY A 143 7.61 -3.74 -2.34
N ILE A 144 6.58 -4.31 -1.76
CA ILE A 144 5.36 -3.63 -1.35
C ILE A 144 5.27 -3.72 0.19
N ALA A 145 4.82 -2.66 0.84
CA ALA A 145 4.57 -2.65 2.27
C ALA A 145 3.14 -2.15 2.55
N VAL A 146 2.36 -2.93 3.28
CA VAL A 146 0.97 -2.59 3.66
C VAL A 146 0.64 -3.06 5.08
N LEU A 147 -0.42 -2.49 5.67
CA LEU A 147 -0.94 -3.03 6.93
C LEU A 147 -1.53 -4.44 6.71
N GLY A 148 -2.20 -4.66 5.58
CA GLY A 148 -2.81 -5.94 5.27
C GLY A 148 -3.19 -6.09 3.79
N ALA A 149 -3.42 -7.34 3.39
CA ALA A 149 -3.91 -7.71 2.08
C ALA A 149 -5.04 -8.74 2.18
N GLU A 150 -5.93 -8.76 1.19
CA GLU A 150 -6.90 -9.82 1.01
C GLU A 150 -6.25 -11.09 0.45
N GLU A 151 -6.58 -12.24 1.01
CA GLU A 151 -6.07 -13.53 0.56
C GLU A 151 -6.85 -14.04 -0.64
N ASN A 152 -6.58 -13.43 -1.79
CA ASN A 152 -7.10 -13.87 -3.06
C ASN A 152 -5.98 -13.91 -4.12
N GLU A 153 -6.31 -14.40 -5.31
CA GLU A 153 -5.33 -14.59 -6.39
C GLU A 153 -4.56 -13.31 -6.75
N THR A 154 -5.16 -12.13 -6.56
CA THR A 154 -4.56 -10.88 -7.04
C THR A 154 -3.41 -10.37 -6.15
N PRO A 155 -3.52 -10.25 -4.80
CA PRO A 155 -2.36 -9.94 -3.97
C PRO A 155 -1.29 -11.03 -3.97
N LEU A 156 -1.67 -12.31 -4.12
CA LEU A 156 -0.69 -13.40 -4.20
C LEU A 156 0.21 -13.27 -5.43
N ARG A 157 -0.31 -12.82 -6.58
CA ARG A 157 0.52 -12.54 -7.76
C ARG A 157 1.48 -11.37 -7.53
N LEU A 158 1.10 -10.38 -6.70
CA LEU A 158 2.02 -9.31 -6.31
C LEU A 158 3.12 -9.83 -5.40
N GLU A 159 2.77 -10.67 -4.42
CA GLU A 159 3.73 -11.35 -3.54
C GLU A 159 4.76 -12.14 -4.35
N GLU A 160 4.31 -13.00 -5.28
CA GLU A 160 5.19 -13.81 -6.12
C GLU A 160 6.14 -12.98 -7.00
N LYS A 161 5.69 -11.81 -7.48
CA LYS A 161 6.44 -11.00 -8.44
C LYS A 161 7.35 -9.97 -7.77
N TYR A 162 6.89 -9.34 -6.71
CA TYR A 162 7.53 -8.15 -6.12
C TYR A 162 7.90 -8.34 -4.64
N GLY A 163 7.31 -9.31 -3.95
CA GLY A 163 7.31 -9.36 -2.49
C GLY A 163 6.35 -8.33 -1.89
N VAL A 164 5.48 -8.78 -1.01
CA VAL A 164 4.49 -8.01 -0.25
C VAL A 164 4.71 -8.27 1.23
N HIS A 165 5.32 -7.28 1.88
CA HIS A 165 5.32 -7.21 3.32
C HIS A 165 3.97 -6.73 3.83
N SER A 166 3.34 -7.56 4.65
CA SER A 166 2.05 -7.29 5.28
C SER A 166 2.20 -7.44 6.79
N VAL A 167 1.87 -6.38 7.55
CA VAL A 167 1.89 -6.43 9.02
C VAL A 167 0.86 -7.44 9.54
N ARG A 168 -0.32 -7.51 8.90
CA ARG A 168 -1.25 -8.63 9.06
C ARG A 168 -0.60 -9.89 8.48
N PRO A 169 -0.40 -10.96 9.27
CA PRO A 169 0.11 -12.21 8.75
C PRO A 169 -0.79 -12.78 7.67
N TRP A 170 -0.19 -13.41 6.65
CA TRP A 170 -0.91 -14.29 5.73
C TRP A 170 -1.40 -15.50 6.53
N HIS A 171 -2.70 -15.79 6.53
CA HIS A 171 -3.20 -17.05 7.09
C HIS A 171 -2.71 -18.21 6.23
N GLU A 172 -2.36 -19.34 6.86
CA GLU A 172 -2.19 -20.59 6.11
C GLU A 172 -3.52 -20.89 5.42
N MET A 173 -3.50 -21.09 4.09
CA MET A 173 -4.70 -21.33 3.28
C MET A 173 -5.64 -22.34 3.95
N GLY A 174 -6.77 -21.88 4.50
CA GLY A 174 -7.75 -22.79 5.11
C GLY A 174 -8.74 -22.22 6.13
N GLU A 175 -8.52 -21.06 6.73
CA GLU A 175 -9.48 -20.50 7.69
C GLU A 175 -10.18 -19.23 7.17
N PRO A 176 -11.43 -19.33 6.67
CA PRO A 176 -12.17 -18.15 6.26
C PRO A 176 -12.73 -17.40 7.50
N GLU A 177 -12.16 -16.24 7.83
CA GLU A 177 -12.82 -15.26 8.73
C GLU A 177 -14.16 -14.75 8.15
N ARG A 178 -14.42 -14.96 6.85
CA ARG A 178 -15.64 -14.50 6.18
C ARG A 178 -16.90 -15.27 6.61
N GLU A 179 -16.80 -16.52 7.05
CA GLU A 179 -17.98 -17.33 7.43
C GLU A 179 -18.64 -16.88 8.75
N GLN A 180 -17.92 -16.16 9.61
CA GLN A 180 -18.52 -15.57 10.82
C GLN A 180 -19.36 -14.32 10.52
N ARG A 181 -19.15 -13.65 9.38
CA ARG A 181 -19.92 -12.43 9.02
C ARG A 181 -21.27 -12.73 8.35
N ASP A 182 -21.41 -13.88 7.71
CA ASP A 182 -22.67 -14.29 7.06
C ASP A 182 -23.58 -15.11 7.99
N SER A 183 -23.05 -15.72 9.06
CA SER A 183 -23.83 -16.53 10.00
C SER A 183 -24.62 -15.71 11.02
N GLU A 184 -24.20 -14.47 11.33
CA GLU A 184 -24.97 -13.53 12.17
C GLU A 184 -26.13 -12.86 11.41
N ARG A 185 -26.35 -13.22 10.15
CA ARG A 185 -27.32 -12.58 9.25
C ARG A 185 -28.66 -13.32 9.13
N THR A 186 -28.87 -14.37 9.92
CA THR A 186 -30.10 -15.20 9.88
C THR A 186 -30.85 -15.27 11.22
N GLU A 187 -30.64 -14.33 12.14
CA GLU A 187 -31.49 -14.18 13.34
C GLU A 187 -32.10 -12.77 13.47
#